data_AF-A0A8S0RUL9-F1
#
_entry.id   AF-A0A8S0RUL9-F1
#
_cell.length_a   1.000
_cell.length_b   1.000
_cell.length_c   1.000
_cell.angle_alpha   90.00
_cell.angle_beta   90.00
_cell.angle_gamma   90.00
#
_symmetry.space_group_name_H-M   'P 1'
#
loop_
_entity.id
_entity.type
_entity.pdbx_description
1 polymer ?
#
loop_
_entity_poly.entity_id
_entity_poly.type
_entity_poly.pdbx_seq_one_letter_code
_entity_poly.pdbx_strand_id
1 'polypeptide(L)'
;MICFKKIKEQSKRKGKPIKEEQHQWLLLLGVFSLSSLCYFLLDALQDLFTHSLTGDIMEIDSPCKLFAHITLRIEDQMVKFQKKLRLHTRAIEEGTDFIETDILASKDGVLISFHDVCLDDTTDIAEHEEFINRKRTYEVQGSNVTGYFVVDFTLKELKSLRVKQRYPFRDQQYNGKFSIITFEEFISIALDADRIVGIYPEMKNPVFINQRVKWPGGKKFEDKFVEILKKYRYRGSYMSKEWLKQPAFIQSFAPTSLLYISNQTDLPKILLIDDVNMPTQDTNQSYWEITSDKYLDFIKEYIVGIGPWKDTLVTASDNYLRKPTDLVARAHARNLQVHPYTFRNENKFLHFNFSQDPYKEFDYWINKIGVDGLFTDFTGSLHQFQEWTSPLSTGEEDANKLLDKIVFMISKFKTK
;
A
#
# COMPACT_ATOMS: atom_id res chain seq x y z
N MET A 1 -25.89 38.18 -6.94
CA MET A 1 -25.21 39.34 -7.55
C MET A 1 -24.09 39.89 -6.65
N ILE A 2 -23.19 39.01 -6.19
CA ILE A 2 -21.89 39.32 -5.59
C ILE A 2 -20.95 38.22 -6.07
N CYS A 3 -20.57 38.26 -7.35
CA CYS A 3 -19.50 37.42 -7.92
C CYS A 3 -18.94 37.92 -9.25
N PHE A 4 -19.30 39.15 -9.68
CA PHE A 4 -18.80 39.76 -10.93
C PHE A 4 -17.77 40.89 -10.71
N LYS A 5 -17.34 41.11 -9.47
CA LYS A 5 -16.48 42.26 -9.10
C LYS A 5 -14.99 41.95 -8.91
N LYS A 6 -14.52 40.71 -9.15
CA LYS A 6 -13.09 40.36 -9.00
C LYS A 6 -12.37 39.90 -10.28
N ILE A 7 -13.08 39.81 -11.41
CA ILE A 7 -12.47 39.44 -12.71
C ILE A 7 -12.03 40.68 -13.50
N LYS A 8 -12.40 41.89 -13.06
CA LYS A 8 -12.07 43.16 -13.75
C LYS A 8 -10.74 43.81 -13.33
N GLU A 9 -9.94 43.16 -12.48
CA GLU A 9 -8.72 43.76 -11.90
C GLU A 9 -7.38 43.15 -12.37
N GLN A 10 -7.37 42.15 -13.25
CA GLN A 10 -6.10 41.60 -13.78
C GLN A 10 -5.84 41.80 -15.29
N SER A 11 -6.78 42.41 -16.03
CA SER A 11 -6.63 42.62 -17.49
C SER A 11 -6.14 44.02 -17.90
N LYS A 12 -5.65 44.85 -16.96
CA LYS A 12 -5.13 46.22 -17.23
C LYS A 12 -3.62 46.39 -16.99
N ARG A 13 -2.81 45.35 -17.16
CA ARG A 13 -1.34 45.45 -17.25
C ARG A 13 -0.79 44.55 -18.36
N LYS A 14 -1.08 44.90 -19.62
CA LYS A 14 -0.30 44.61 -20.84
C LYS A 14 -1.12 45.17 -22.01
N GLY A 15 -0.84 46.41 -22.40
CA GLY A 15 -1.61 47.14 -23.39
C GLY A 15 -1.52 46.55 -24.79
N LYS A 16 -2.68 46.34 -25.43
CA LYS A 16 -2.96 46.40 -26.88
C LYS A 16 -4.49 46.39 -27.08
N PRO A 17 -5.07 47.17 -28.00
CA PRO A 17 -6.52 47.41 -28.08
C PRO A 17 -7.25 46.38 -28.96
N ILE A 18 -8.51 46.08 -28.60
CA ILE A 18 -9.47 45.31 -29.41
C ILE A 18 -10.44 46.33 -30.06
N LYS A 19 -10.65 46.20 -31.37
CA LYS A 19 -11.56 47.04 -32.17
C LYS A 19 -13.02 46.63 -31.97
N GLU A 20 -13.87 47.65 -31.90
CA GLU A 20 -15.33 47.62 -31.87
C GLU A 20 -15.93 47.24 -33.23
N GLU A 21 -16.97 46.40 -33.24
CA GLU A 21 -18.04 46.49 -34.24
C GLU A 21 -19.42 46.26 -33.59
N GLN A 22 -20.06 47.41 -33.33
CA GLN A 22 -21.44 47.80 -33.63
C GLN A 22 -22.64 47.01 -33.05
N HIS A 23 -23.19 47.64 -32.02
CA HIS A 23 -24.61 47.78 -31.70
C HIS A 23 -25.51 48.09 -32.91
N GLN A 24 -26.63 47.39 -33.04
CA GLN A 24 -27.91 47.96 -33.48
C GLN A 24 -29.06 47.26 -32.75
N TRP A 25 -29.81 48.02 -31.96
CA TRP A 25 -31.04 47.63 -31.29
C TRP A 25 -32.19 48.51 -31.80
N LEU A 26 -33.37 47.91 -31.91
CA LEU A 26 -34.71 48.48 -31.70
C LEU A 26 -35.24 49.53 -32.70
N LEU A 27 -36.23 49.13 -33.49
CA LEU A 27 -37.49 49.86 -33.72
C LEU A 27 -38.45 48.95 -34.51
N LEU A 28 -39.43 48.35 -33.82
CA LEU A 28 -40.82 48.22 -34.29
C LEU A 28 -41.65 47.53 -33.20
N LEU A 29 -42.45 48.35 -32.53
CA LEU A 29 -43.53 47.97 -31.63
C LEU A 29 -44.62 47.22 -32.39
N GLY A 30 -45.30 46.30 -31.71
CA GLY A 30 -46.76 46.21 -31.84
C GLY A 30 -47.34 44.82 -32.01
N VAL A 31 -48.04 44.38 -30.95
CA VAL A 31 -49.19 43.46 -30.97
C VAL A 31 -48.84 41.99 -31.23
N PHE A 32 -48.99 41.11 -30.24
CA PHE A 32 -49.76 39.85 -30.29
C PHE A 32 -49.81 39.19 -28.90
N SER A 33 -50.84 38.37 -28.69
CA SER A 33 -51.50 37.97 -27.43
C SER A 33 -50.71 37.09 -26.45
N LEU A 34 -51.21 37.04 -25.21
CA LEU A 34 -50.81 36.18 -24.08
C LEU A 34 -50.85 34.65 -24.34
N SER A 35 -51.07 34.22 -25.58
CA SER A 35 -51.00 32.81 -26.00
C SER A 35 -49.64 32.39 -26.55
N SER A 36 -48.68 33.33 -26.70
CA SER A 36 -47.33 33.05 -27.22
C SER A 36 -46.23 33.00 -26.14
N LEU A 37 -46.58 33.18 -24.86
CA LEU A 37 -45.62 33.03 -23.75
C LEU A 37 -45.37 31.56 -23.36
N CYS A 38 -46.17 30.61 -23.86
CA CYS A 38 -45.96 29.18 -23.64
C CYS A 38 -45.02 28.51 -24.65
N TYR A 39 -44.73 29.14 -25.81
CA TYR A 39 -43.78 28.59 -26.78
C TYR A 39 -42.34 29.08 -26.55
N PHE A 40 -42.14 30.30 -26.03
CA PHE A 40 -40.81 30.79 -25.67
C PHE A 40 -40.24 30.21 -24.34
N LEU A 41 -41.11 29.69 -23.47
CA LEU A 41 -40.68 28.93 -22.28
C LEU A 41 -40.43 27.45 -22.59
N LEU A 42 -41.00 26.91 -23.67
CA LEU A 42 -40.69 25.55 -24.13
C LEU A 42 -39.38 25.52 -24.94
N ASP A 43 -39.11 26.49 -25.83
CA ASP A 43 -37.84 26.51 -26.58
C ASP A 43 -36.64 26.88 -25.69
N ALA A 44 -36.81 27.70 -24.65
CA ALA A 44 -35.75 27.96 -23.67
C ALA A 44 -35.51 26.78 -22.70
N LEU A 45 -36.49 25.86 -22.57
CA LEU A 45 -36.31 24.58 -21.86
C LEU A 45 -35.81 23.47 -22.80
N GLN A 46 -36.10 23.55 -24.10
CA GLN A 46 -35.58 22.64 -25.11
C GLN A 46 -34.09 22.91 -25.37
N ASP A 47 -33.65 24.17 -25.49
CA ASP A 47 -32.23 24.51 -25.64
C ASP A 47 -31.39 24.28 -24.36
N LEU A 48 -32.03 24.20 -23.19
CA LEU A 48 -31.38 23.71 -21.96
C LEU A 48 -31.29 22.18 -21.89
N PHE A 49 -32.03 21.45 -22.74
CA PHE A 49 -32.06 19.98 -22.78
C PHE A 49 -31.48 19.35 -24.06
N THR A 50 -31.20 20.12 -25.13
CA THR A 50 -30.61 19.59 -26.37
C THR A 50 -29.16 20.01 -26.65
N HIS A 51 -28.51 20.77 -25.78
CA HIS A 51 -27.06 21.07 -25.87
C HIS A 51 -26.21 20.47 -24.72
N SER A 52 -26.58 19.28 -24.23
CA SER A 52 -25.73 18.46 -23.34
C SER A 52 -25.76 16.96 -23.66
N LEU A 53 -26.16 16.57 -24.87
CA LEU A 53 -26.18 15.17 -25.33
C LEU A 53 -25.16 14.93 -26.45
N THR A 54 -23.93 15.38 -26.23
CA THR A 54 -22.69 14.79 -26.79
C THR A 54 -21.56 15.13 -25.81
N GLY A 55 -21.72 14.68 -24.59
CA GLY A 55 -20.66 14.61 -23.61
C GLY A 55 -20.80 13.24 -23.00
N ASP A 56 -19.81 12.38 -23.26
CA ASP A 56 -19.72 11.07 -22.64
C ASP A 56 -20.13 11.20 -21.18
N ILE A 57 -21.18 10.50 -20.79
CA ILE A 57 -21.43 10.19 -19.39
C ILE A 57 -20.28 9.27 -19.01
N MET A 58 -19.15 9.86 -18.66
CA MET A 58 -18.25 9.28 -17.69
C MET A 58 -19.09 9.19 -16.42
N GLU A 59 -19.80 8.06 -16.28
CA GLU A 59 -19.82 7.40 -14.99
C GLU A 59 -18.42 7.58 -14.42
N ILE A 60 -18.34 8.22 -13.26
CA ILE A 60 -17.18 8.04 -12.39
C ILE A 60 -17.32 6.60 -11.91
N ASP A 61 -17.03 5.68 -12.82
CA ASP A 61 -16.59 4.35 -12.52
C ASP A 61 -15.46 4.58 -11.53
N SER A 62 -15.66 4.11 -10.31
CA SER A 62 -14.68 4.24 -9.23
C SER A 62 -13.35 3.82 -9.82
N PRO A 63 -12.35 4.72 -9.91
CA PRO A 63 -11.13 4.43 -10.65
C PRO A 63 -10.57 3.18 -10.02
N CYS A 64 -10.55 2.09 -10.81
CA CYS A 64 -10.11 0.74 -10.47
C CYS A 64 -9.25 0.78 -9.21
N LYS A 65 -9.88 0.59 -8.03
CA LYS A 65 -9.13 0.49 -6.78
C LYS A 65 -8.35 -0.80 -6.93
N LEU A 66 -7.08 -0.68 -7.30
CA LEU A 66 -6.15 -1.79 -7.16
C LEU A 66 -6.04 -1.99 -5.66
N PHE A 67 -6.90 -2.85 -5.10
CA PHE A 67 -6.75 -3.31 -3.74
C PHE A 67 -5.39 -3.96 -3.69
N ALA A 68 -4.39 -3.28 -3.14
CA ALA A 68 -3.11 -3.90 -2.91
C ALA A 68 -3.33 -4.94 -1.82
N HIS A 69 -3.61 -6.17 -2.24
CA HIS A 69 -3.41 -7.35 -1.42
C HIS A 69 -1.91 -7.47 -1.20
N ILE A 70 -1.45 -7.12 0.00
CA ILE A 70 -0.03 -7.17 0.30
C ILE A 70 0.21 -8.30 1.31
N THR A 71 0.96 -9.31 0.85
CA THR A 71 1.19 -10.55 1.59
C THR A 71 2.49 -10.59 2.38
N LEU A 72 2.35 -11.04 3.62
CA LEU A 72 3.21 -11.85 4.49
C LEU A 72 4.72 -11.55 4.57
N ARG A 73 5.10 -11.19 5.80
CA ARG A 73 6.38 -11.51 6.43
C ARG A 73 6.70 -13.01 6.27
N ILE A 74 7.97 -13.31 5.97
CA ILE A 74 8.55 -14.66 5.85
C ILE A 74 8.29 -15.57 7.06
N GLU A 75 7.83 -15.02 8.17
CA GLU A 75 7.82 -15.71 9.46
C GLU A 75 6.40 -16.00 9.95
N ASP A 76 5.36 -15.51 9.26
CA ASP A 76 4.06 -15.30 9.91
C ASP A 76 2.91 -16.24 9.50
N GLN A 77 2.97 -17.06 8.45
CA GLN A 77 1.97 -18.13 8.23
C GLN A 77 2.52 -19.32 7.45
N MET A 78 2.84 -20.41 8.15
CA MET A 78 3.30 -21.64 7.52
C MET A 78 2.18 -22.69 7.54
N VAL A 79 1.31 -22.78 6.52
CA VAL A 79 0.19 -23.76 6.46
C VAL A 79 0.20 -24.59 5.15
N LYS A 80 -0.14 -25.88 5.30
CA LYS A 80 -0.38 -26.99 4.34
C LYS A 80 -0.28 -26.70 2.82
N PHE A 81 0.73 -27.28 2.14
CA PHE A 81 0.60 -28.19 0.97
C PHE A 81 1.99 -28.70 0.49
N GLN A 82 2.04 -29.93 -0.02
CA GLN A 82 3.27 -30.64 -0.41
C GLN A 82 3.79 -30.29 -1.81
N LYS A 83 4.54 -29.18 -1.95
CA LYS A 83 5.58 -29.04 -2.99
C LYS A 83 6.42 -27.79 -2.75
N LYS A 84 7.69 -27.99 -2.40
CA LYS A 84 8.86 -27.09 -2.54
C LYS A 84 8.55 -25.60 -2.81
N LEU A 85 7.91 -24.87 -1.89
CA LEU A 85 7.54 -23.47 -2.14
C LEU A 85 7.84 -22.56 -0.95
N ARG A 86 8.33 -21.37 -1.30
CA ARG A 86 8.54 -20.22 -0.42
C ARG A 86 7.17 -19.63 -0.09
N LEU A 87 7.00 -19.04 1.09
CA LEU A 87 5.71 -18.44 1.52
C LEU A 87 5.13 -17.46 0.52
N HIS A 88 5.99 -16.65 -0.10
CA HIS A 88 5.61 -15.72 -1.16
C HIS A 88 4.94 -16.41 -2.36
N THR A 89 5.30 -17.64 -2.68
CA THR A 89 4.63 -18.35 -3.77
C THR A 89 3.24 -18.82 -3.36
N ARG A 90 3.05 -19.25 -2.11
CA ARG A 90 1.72 -19.58 -1.60
C ARG A 90 0.79 -18.38 -1.57
N ALA A 91 1.31 -17.22 -1.18
CA ALA A 91 0.59 -15.95 -1.26
C ALA A 91 0.06 -15.65 -2.67
N ILE A 92 0.89 -15.92 -3.68
CA ILE A 92 0.56 -15.75 -5.09
C ILE A 92 -0.54 -16.74 -5.51
N GLU A 93 -0.43 -18.01 -5.07
CA GLU A 93 -1.45 -19.05 -5.25
C GLU A 93 -2.78 -18.70 -4.56
N GLU A 94 -2.73 -18.01 -3.41
CA GLU A 94 -3.89 -17.52 -2.67
C GLU A 94 -4.50 -16.23 -3.24
N GLY A 95 -3.93 -15.68 -4.32
CA GLY A 95 -4.52 -14.58 -5.08
C GLY A 95 -3.99 -13.18 -4.76
N THR A 96 -2.83 -13.04 -4.10
CA THR A 96 -2.32 -11.70 -3.75
C THR A 96 -1.88 -10.83 -4.93
N ASP A 97 -2.15 -9.54 -4.91
CA ASP A 97 -1.66 -8.60 -5.93
C ASP A 97 -0.19 -8.24 -5.74
N PHE A 98 0.26 -8.13 -4.48
CA PHE A 98 1.63 -7.81 -4.09
C PHE A 98 2.19 -8.79 -3.07
N ILE A 99 3.47 -9.11 -3.19
CA ILE A 99 4.26 -9.77 -2.14
C ILE A 99 5.16 -8.76 -1.43
N GLU A 100 5.24 -8.86 -0.10
CA GLU A 100 5.99 -7.95 0.76
C GLU A 100 7.32 -8.58 1.21
N THR A 101 8.29 -7.73 1.51
CA THR A 101 9.49 -8.15 2.22
C THR A 101 10.17 -7.00 2.93
N ASP A 102 10.69 -7.26 4.12
CA ASP A 102 11.69 -6.41 4.75
C ASP A 102 13.09 -6.70 4.20
N ILE A 103 13.83 -5.64 3.86
CA ILE A 103 15.19 -5.76 3.36
C ILE A 103 16.19 -5.27 4.40
N LEU A 104 17.12 -6.16 4.74
CA LEU A 104 18.31 -5.90 5.57
C LEU A 104 19.57 -6.21 4.76
N ALA A 105 20.75 -6.07 5.38
CA ALA A 105 22.03 -6.38 4.76
C ALA A 105 22.88 -7.31 5.63
N SER A 106 23.51 -8.29 4.99
CA SER A 106 24.56 -9.12 5.59
C SER A 106 25.85 -8.32 5.79
N LYS A 107 26.77 -8.88 6.60
CA LYS A 107 28.11 -8.32 6.86
C LYS A 107 28.92 -8.05 5.60
N ASP A 108 28.82 -8.94 4.61
CA ASP A 108 29.47 -8.87 3.31
C ASP A 108 28.67 -8.06 2.27
N GLY A 109 27.63 -7.33 2.71
CA GLY A 109 26.94 -6.33 1.91
C GLY A 109 25.91 -6.89 0.93
N VAL A 110 25.44 -8.12 1.13
CA VAL A 110 24.36 -8.70 0.34
C VAL A 110 23.01 -8.37 0.97
N LEU A 111 22.06 -7.90 0.16
CA LEU A 111 20.72 -7.59 0.65
C LEU A 111 19.90 -8.87 0.82
N ILE A 112 19.29 -9.03 1.99
CA ILE A 112 18.49 -10.19 2.36
C ILE A 112 17.06 -9.80 2.67
N SER A 113 16.16 -10.76 2.51
CA SER A 113 14.75 -10.68 2.85
C SER A 113 14.57 -11.24 4.27
N PHE A 114 14.42 -10.34 5.25
CA PHE A 114 14.36 -10.68 6.68
C PHE A 114 13.86 -9.49 7.52
N HIS A 115 12.94 -9.72 8.46
CA HIS A 115 12.25 -8.64 9.20
C HIS A 115 13.06 -8.09 10.38
N ASP A 116 13.52 -8.98 11.26
CA ASP A 116 14.16 -8.58 12.52
C ASP A 116 15.65 -8.29 12.32
N VAL A 117 16.18 -7.28 13.01
CA VAL A 117 17.64 -7.03 13.03
C VAL A 117 18.41 -8.15 13.71
N CYS A 118 17.73 -8.95 14.54
CA CYS A 118 18.26 -10.10 15.28
C CYS A 118 17.67 -11.42 14.75
N LEU A 119 18.47 -12.48 14.81
CA LEU A 119 18.14 -13.82 14.29
C LEU A 119 17.46 -14.72 15.35
N ASP A 120 17.47 -14.31 16.62
CA ASP A 120 17.19 -15.15 17.79
C ASP A 120 15.80 -15.82 17.78
N ASP A 121 14.77 -15.04 17.43
CA ASP A 121 13.38 -15.47 17.57
C ASP A 121 12.88 -16.30 16.38
N THR A 122 13.48 -16.12 15.21
CA THR A 122 12.93 -16.61 13.94
C THR A 122 13.89 -17.51 13.18
N THR A 123 15.02 -17.87 13.79
CA THR A 123 15.94 -18.88 13.26
C THR A 123 16.40 -19.89 14.31
N ASP A 124 17.07 -20.94 13.86
CA ASP A 124 17.80 -21.92 14.67
C ASP A 124 19.18 -21.42 15.17
N ILE A 125 19.50 -20.12 15.07
CA ILE A 125 20.83 -19.58 15.43
C ILE A 125 21.33 -20.00 16.83
N ALA A 126 20.41 -20.19 17.79
CA ALA A 126 20.74 -20.62 19.15
C ALA A 126 21.24 -22.08 19.23
N GLU A 127 20.96 -22.90 18.21
CA GLU A 127 21.38 -24.29 18.08
C GLU A 127 22.77 -24.43 17.43
N HIS A 128 23.33 -23.34 16.91
CA HIS A 128 24.65 -23.29 16.27
C HIS A 128 25.77 -22.92 17.26
N GLU A 129 26.49 -23.93 17.75
CA GLU A 129 27.59 -23.75 18.72
C GLU A 129 28.70 -22.82 18.22
N GLU A 130 29.00 -22.85 16.91
CA GLU A 130 30.01 -22.00 16.28
C GLU A 130 29.68 -20.50 16.39
N PHE A 131 28.41 -20.17 16.63
CA PHE A 131 27.94 -18.79 16.73
C PHE A 131 27.73 -18.33 18.17
N ILE A 132 27.93 -19.15 19.20
CA ILE A 132 27.61 -18.80 20.60
C ILE A 132 28.21 -17.47 21.06
N ASN A 133 29.46 -17.19 20.66
CA ASN A 133 30.21 -15.98 21.02
C ASN A 133 29.92 -14.76 20.12
N ARG A 134 28.91 -14.84 19.25
CA ARG A 134 28.53 -13.80 18.28
C ARG A 134 27.39 -12.89 18.76
N LYS A 135 26.82 -13.12 19.94
CA LYS A 135 25.87 -12.15 20.52
C LYS A 135 26.53 -10.80 20.74
N ARG A 136 25.83 -9.74 20.38
CA ARG A 136 26.27 -8.35 20.57
C ARG A 136 25.14 -7.53 21.16
N THR A 137 25.49 -6.36 21.67
CA THR A 137 24.53 -5.33 22.08
C THR A 137 24.74 -4.11 21.20
N TYR A 138 23.69 -3.68 20.52
CA TYR A 138 23.70 -2.46 19.72
C TYR A 138 22.51 -1.58 20.06
N GLU A 139 22.70 -0.27 19.91
CA GLU A 139 21.60 0.67 19.90
C GLU A 139 20.85 0.56 18.56
N VAL A 140 19.57 0.23 18.61
CA VAL A 140 18.66 0.19 17.47
C VAL A 140 17.42 0.99 17.83
N GLN A 141 17.14 2.04 17.04
CA GLN A 141 16.00 2.93 17.26
C GLN A 141 15.91 3.47 18.71
N GLY A 142 17.04 3.92 19.27
CA GLY A 142 17.12 4.49 20.63
C GLY A 142 17.05 3.46 21.77
N SER A 143 17.01 2.15 21.46
CA SER A 143 16.97 1.07 22.45
C SER A 143 18.19 0.15 22.34
N ASN A 144 18.77 -0.24 23.47
CA ASN A 144 19.85 -1.24 23.48
C ASN A 144 19.26 -2.65 23.30
N VAL A 145 19.52 -3.25 22.14
CA VAL A 145 19.09 -4.61 21.79
C VAL A 145 20.28 -5.56 21.89
N THR A 146 20.07 -6.71 22.52
CA THR A 146 21.10 -7.76 22.65
C THR A 146 20.65 -9.04 21.95
N GLY A 147 21.45 -9.53 21.01
CA GLY A 147 21.11 -10.72 20.21
C GLY A 147 22.15 -11.03 19.13
N TYR A 148 21.79 -11.91 18.20
CA TYR A 148 22.57 -12.24 17.01
C TYR A 148 22.16 -11.36 15.84
N PHE A 149 22.91 -10.30 15.58
CA PHE A 149 22.55 -9.33 14.56
C PHE A 149 22.86 -9.79 13.15
N VAL A 150 21.90 -9.67 12.23
CA VAL A 150 22.06 -10.01 10.79
C VAL A 150 23.33 -9.40 10.19
N VAL A 151 23.60 -8.13 10.52
CA VAL A 151 24.75 -7.35 10.02
C VAL A 151 26.12 -7.89 10.45
N ASP A 152 26.15 -8.80 11.44
CA ASP A 152 27.39 -9.43 11.90
C ASP A 152 27.70 -10.74 11.17
N PHE A 153 26.80 -11.26 10.33
CA PHE A 153 26.96 -12.53 9.62
C PHE A 153 27.06 -12.32 8.11
N THR A 154 27.94 -13.08 7.46
CA THR A 154 28.05 -13.16 6.00
C THR A 154 26.82 -13.82 5.40
N LEU A 155 26.54 -13.61 4.12
CA LEU A 155 25.46 -14.31 3.44
C LEU A 155 25.60 -15.83 3.56
N LYS A 156 26.83 -16.35 3.48
CA LYS A 156 27.10 -17.78 3.59
C LYS A 156 26.67 -18.33 4.96
N GLU A 157 26.99 -17.62 6.04
CA GLU A 157 26.55 -17.98 7.40
C GLU A 157 25.02 -17.84 7.52
N LEU A 158 24.42 -16.76 7.01
CA LEU A 158 22.96 -16.57 7.06
C LEU A 158 22.20 -17.67 6.30
N LYS A 159 22.78 -18.17 5.19
CA LYS A 159 22.22 -19.28 4.40
C LYS A 159 22.33 -20.64 5.08
N SER A 160 23.23 -20.81 6.05
CA SER A 160 23.31 -22.08 6.80
C SER A 160 22.19 -22.24 7.81
N LEU A 161 21.63 -21.13 8.30
CA LEU A 161 20.52 -21.13 9.26
C LEU A 161 19.21 -21.65 8.65
N ARG A 162 18.33 -22.11 9.51
CA ARG A 162 16.94 -22.42 9.19
C ARG A 162 15.98 -21.51 9.93
N VAL A 163 14.98 -21.03 9.20
CA VAL A 163 13.93 -20.20 9.78
C VAL A 163 12.93 -21.05 10.57
N LYS A 164 12.34 -20.44 11.60
CA LYS A 164 11.31 -21.04 12.46
C LYS A 164 10.19 -20.04 12.73
N GLN A 165 9.01 -20.56 13.01
CA GLN A 165 7.84 -19.81 13.42
C GLN A 165 8.00 -19.33 14.86
N ARG A 166 8.01 -18.01 15.06
CA ARG A 166 8.16 -17.41 16.40
C ARG A 166 6.90 -17.56 17.27
N TYR A 167 5.73 -17.67 16.66
CA TYR A 167 4.46 -17.71 17.36
C TYR A 167 4.04 -19.16 17.65
N PRO A 168 3.97 -19.59 18.92
CA PRO A 168 3.73 -21.00 19.27
C PRO A 168 2.32 -21.49 18.91
N PHE A 169 1.36 -20.57 18.75
CA PHE A 169 -0.03 -20.88 18.35
C PHE A 169 -0.19 -20.97 16.82
N ARG A 170 0.83 -20.60 16.04
CA ARG A 170 0.86 -20.81 14.59
C ARG A 170 1.45 -22.19 14.29
N ASP A 171 1.18 -22.68 13.09
CA ASP A 171 1.62 -23.99 12.65
C ASP A 171 3.16 -24.08 12.60
N GLN A 172 3.70 -25.05 13.35
CA GLN A 172 5.13 -25.28 13.54
C GLN A 172 5.72 -26.27 12.54
N GLN A 173 4.91 -26.91 11.69
CA GLN A 173 5.35 -28.04 10.85
C GLN A 173 6.43 -27.69 9.81
N TYR A 174 6.76 -26.40 9.65
CA TYR A 174 7.71 -25.90 8.66
C TYR A 174 9.00 -25.35 9.26
N ASN A 175 9.14 -25.38 10.59
CA ASN A 175 10.40 -25.03 11.24
C ASN A 175 11.53 -25.91 10.71
N GLY A 176 12.72 -25.33 10.49
CA GLY A 176 13.87 -26.10 10.02
C GLY A 176 13.91 -26.39 8.52
N LYS A 177 12.84 -26.08 7.76
CA LYS A 177 12.74 -26.46 6.34
C LYS A 177 13.32 -25.46 5.35
N PHE A 178 13.37 -24.18 5.72
CA PHE A 178 13.71 -23.09 4.80
C PHE A 178 14.90 -22.28 5.31
N SER A 179 15.68 -21.74 4.39
CA SER A 179 16.77 -20.81 4.67
C SER A 179 16.33 -19.37 4.42
N ILE A 180 17.07 -18.41 4.98
CA ILE A 180 16.97 -16.99 4.62
C ILE A 180 17.20 -16.82 3.11
N ILE A 181 16.45 -15.93 2.46
CA ILE A 181 16.59 -15.63 1.02
C ILE A 181 17.20 -14.24 0.79
N THR A 182 17.86 -14.05 -0.35
CA THR A 182 18.35 -12.74 -0.78
C THR A 182 17.21 -11.90 -1.35
N PHE A 183 17.41 -10.58 -1.43
CA PHE A 183 16.46 -9.70 -2.11
C PHE A 183 16.26 -10.09 -3.59
N GLU A 184 17.33 -10.53 -4.26
CA GLU A 184 17.27 -10.99 -5.64
C GLU A 184 16.49 -12.31 -5.80
N GLU A 185 16.65 -13.24 -4.86
CA GLU A 185 15.86 -14.47 -4.83
C GLU A 185 14.39 -14.18 -4.58
N PHE A 186 14.06 -13.20 -3.72
CA PHE A 186 12.68 -12.74 -3.52
C PHE A 186 12.10 -12.14 -4.81
N ILE A 187 12.83 -11.25 -5.49
CA ILE A 187 12.41 -10.67 -6.78
C ILE A 187 12.13 -11.79 -7.80
N SER A 188 12.98 -12.82 -7.83
CA SER A 188 12.79 -13.94 -8.76
C SER A 188 11.46 -14.65 -8.51
N ILE A 189 10.96 -14.73 -7.27
CA ILE A 189 9.65 -15.34 -6.97
C ILE A 189 8.51 -14.59 -7.66
N ALA A 190 8.54 -13.25 -7.63
CA ALA A 190 7.52 -12.44 -8.30
C ALA A 190 7.61 -12.57 -9.83
N LEU A 191 8.82 -12.61 -10.37
CA LEU A 191 9.04 -12.71 -11.82
C LEU A 191 8.70 -14.10 -12.38
N ASP A 192 8.87 -15.15 -11.58
CA ASP A 192 8.58 -16.54 -11.95
C ASP A 192 7.08 -16.90 -11.79
N ALA A 193 6.24 -15.97 -11.32
CA ALA A 193 4.81 -16.19 -11.16
C ALA A 193 4.08 -16.29 -12.51
N ASP A 194 3.06 -17.15 -12.59
CA ASP A 194 2.25 -17.35 -13.81
C ASP A 194 1.37 -16.13 -14.18
N ARG A 195 1.36 -15.09 -13.34
CA ARG A 195 0.69 -13.82 -13.55
C ARG A 195 1.56 -12.67 -13.05
N ILE A 196 1.20 -11.45 -13.43
CA ILE A 196 1.85 -10.25 -12.89
C ILE A 196 1.52 -10.17 -11.39
N VAL A 197 2.57 -10.18 -10.57
CA VAL A 197 2.53 -9.98 -9.13
C VAL A 197 3.49 -8.83 -8.82
N GLY A 198 3.00 -7.83 -8.11
CA GLY A 198 3.83 -6.72 -7.69
C GLY A 198 4.71 -7.06 -6.48
N ILE A 199 5.77 -6.27 -6.27
CA ILE A 199 6.58 -6.37 -5.05
C ILE A 199 6.43 -5.13 -4.16
N TYR A 200 6.58 -5.33 -2.86
CA TYR A 200 6.45 -4.25 -1.87
C TYR A 200 7.60 -4.30 -0.85
N PRO A 201 8.86 -4.12 -1.27
CA PRO A 201 10.00 -4.17 -0.35
C PRO A 201 10.09 -2.96 0.59
N GLU A 202 10.33 -3.23 1.88
CA GLU A 202 10.68 -2.25 2.92
C GLU A 202 12.20 -2.07 3.02
N MET A 203 12.67 -0.82 3.02
CA MET A 203 14.01 -0.49 3.51
C MET A 203 13.99 -0.48 5.04
N LYS A 204 14.43 -1.59 5.65
CA LYS A 204 14.35 -1.82 7.10
C LYS A 204 15.55 -1.19 7.81
N ASN A 205 15.30 -0.38 8.83
CA ASN A 205 16.33 0.20 9.70
C ASN A 205 17.53 0.83 8.95
N PRO A 206 17.31 1.69 7.94
CA PRO A 206 18.38 2.15 7.05
C PRO A 206 19.52 2.89 7.78
N VAL A 207 19.20 3.61 8.86
CA VAL A 207 20.21 4.27 9.73
C VAL A 207 21.16 3.23 10.34
N PHE A 208 20.61 2.19 10.97
CA PHE A 208 21.41 1.13 11.58
C PHE A 208 22.20 0.36 10.52
N ILE A 209 21.59 -0.02 9.40
CA ILE A 209 22.29 -0.72 8.33
C ILE A 209 23.46 0.11 7.78
N ASN A 210 23.26 1.41 7.53
CA ASN A 210 24.33 2.30 7.06
C ASN A 210 25.44 2.52 8.08
N GLN A 211 25.16 2.40 9.39
CA GLN A 211 26.19 2.43 10.43
C GLN A 211 27.05 1.17 10.41
N ARG A 212 26.44 0.00 10.20
CA ARG A 212 27.07 -1.31 10.40
C ARG A 212 27.68 -1.92 9.14
N VAL A 213 27.08 -1.69 7.98
CA VAL A 213 27.50 -2.26 6.69
C VAL A 213 28.02 -1.15 5.79
N LYS A 214 29.15 -1.40 5.13
CA LYS A 214 29.82 -0.44 4.23
C LYS A 214 29.94 -1.04 2.85
N TRP A 215 29.57 -0.26 1.84
CA TRP A 215 29.72 -0.63 0.45
C TRP A 215 30.83 0.18 -0.24
N PRO A 216 31.50 -0.39 -1.26
CA PRO A 216 32.51 0.32 -2.03
C PRO A 216 31.98 1.62 -2.66
N GLY A 217 32.85 2.62 -2.77
CA GLY A 217 32.52 3.92 -3.38
C GLY A 217 31.65 4.82 -2.50
N GLY A 218 31.53 4.53 -1.19
CA GLY A 218 30.73 5.34 -0.26
C GLY A 218 29.22 5.15 -0.43
N LYS A 219 28.81 4.09 -1.13
CA LYS A 219 27.39 3.74 -1.32
C LYS A 219 26.72 3.45 0.02
N LYS A 220 25.48 3.87 0.11
CA LYS A 220 24.55 3.59 1.20
C LYS A 220 23.70 2.37 0.89
N PHE A 221 23.00 1.90 1.92
CA PHE A 221 22.00 0.84 1.84
C PHE A 221 20.94 1.14 0.77
N GLU A 222 20.46 2.38 0.73
CA GLU A 222 19.48 2.88 -0.24
C GLU A 222 19.98 2.75 -1.69
N ASP A 223 21.25 3.08 -1.94
CA ASP A 223 21.85 2.97 -3.28
C ASP A 223 21.85 1.51 -3.74
N LYS A 224 22.26 0.59 -2.86
CA LYS A 224 22.28 -0.85 -3.14
C LYS A 224 20.89 -1.42 -3.37
N PHE A 225 19.92 -0.95 -2.61
CA PHE A 225 18.51 -1.35 -2.75
C PHE A 225 17.97 -0.93 -4.12
N VAL A 226 18.15 0.33 -4.51
CA VAL A 226 17.70 0.85 -5.82
C VAL A 226 18.47 0.22 -6.98
N GLU A 227 19.77 -0.03 -6.83
CA GLU A 227 20.58 -0.73 -7.84
C GLU A 227 20.02 -2.11 -8.17
N ILE A 228 19.61 -2.88 -7.15
CA ILE A 228 19.00 -4.20 -7.36
C ILE A 228 17.66 -4.06 -8.10
N LEU A 229 16.78 -3.14 -7.67
CA LEU A 229 15.51 -2.91 -8.37
C LEU A 229 15.72 -2.54 -9.85
N LYS A 230 16.68 -1.65 -10.14
CA LYS A 230 17.06 -1.28 -11.51
C LYS A 230 17.62 -2.45 -12.31
N LYS A 231 18.45 -3.29 -11.70
CA LYS A 231 19.01 -4.51 -12.33
C LYS A 231 17.88 -5.42 -12.84
N TYR A 232 16.81 -5.57 -12.06
CA TYR A 232 15.61 -6.35 -12.43
C TYR A 232 14.54 -5.54 -13.16
N ARG A 233 14.86 -4.35 -13.66
CA ARG A 233 13.98 -3.50 -14.50
C ARG A 233 12.71 -2.97 -13.81
N TYR A 234 12.65 -2.96 -12.48
CA TYR A 234 11.58 -2.25 -11.78
C TYR A 234 11.75 -0.74 -11.99
N ARG A 235 10.76 -0.12 -12.63
CA ARG A 235 10.76 1.30 -13.00
C ARG A 235 9.34 1.82 -13.27
N GLY A 236 9.24 3.12 -13.44
CA GLY A 236 7.99 3.80 -13.78
C GLY A 236 7.27 4.32 -12.54
N SER A 237 6.63 5.47 -12.71
CA SER A 237 5.78 6.07 -11.70
C SER A 237 4.49 5.27 -11.51
N TYR A 238 3.83 5.48 -10.37
CA TYR A 238 2.56 4.83 -10.04
C TYR A 238 1.55 4.90 -11.19
N MET A 239 0.89 3.78 -11.48
CA MET A 239 -0.10 3.64 -12.56
C MET A 239 0.43 3.93 -13.99
N SER A 240 1.72 4.19 -14.18
CA SER A 240 2.30 4.31 -15.52
C SER A 240 2.28 2.97 -16.25
N LYS A 241 2.28 3.00 -17.59
CA LYS A 241 2.33 1.79 -18.43
C LYS A 241 3.53 0.90 -18.12
N GLU A 242 4.66 1.47 -17.69
CA GLU A 242 5.85 0.70 -17.32
C GLU A 242 5.67 0.05 -15.94
N TRP A 243 5.11 0.78 -14.98
CA TRP A 243 4.83 0.25 -13.66
C TRP A 243 3.81 -0.90 -13.70
N LEU A 244 2.75 -0.77 -14.50
CA LEU A 244 1.72 -1.82 -14.64
C LEU A 244 2.26 -3.15 -15.20
N LYS A 245 3.39 -3.14 -15.91
CA LYS A 245 4.04 -4.36 -16.42
C LYS A 245 4.80 -5.10 -15.32
N GLN A 246 5.32 -4.37 -14.34
CA GLN A 246 6.13 -4.93 -13.26
C GLN A 246 5.97 -4.08 -11.99
N PRO A 247 4.81 -4.18 -11.31
CA PRO A 247 4.45 -3.26 -10.24
C PRO A 247 5.42 -3.37 -9.06
N ALA A 248 5.86 -2.23 -8.53
CA ALA A 248 6.62 -2.19 -7.30
C ALA A 248 6.33 -0.94 -6.48
N PHE A 249 6.18 -1.10 -5.17
CA PHE A 249 6.24 -0.01 -4.21
C PHE A 249 7.55 -0.12 -3.40
N ILE A 250 7.99 0.99 -2.84
CA ILE A 250 9.09 1.03 -1.87
C ILE A 250 8.54 1.64 -0.58
N GLN A 251 8.77 0.99 0.56
CA GLN A 251 8.31 1.51 1.84
C GLN A 251 9.44 1.68 2.85
N SER A 252 9.26 2.59 3.80
CA SER A 252 10.16 2.75 4.94
C SER A 252 9.54 3.61 6.03
N PHE A 253 9.94 3.37 7.28
CA PHE A 253 9.71 4.26 8.43
C PHE A 253 10.70 5.42 8.50
N ALA A 254 11.70 5.45 7.62
CA ALA A 254 12.72 6.48 7.53
C ALA A 254 12.39 7.46 6.37
N PRO A 255 11.70 8.58 6.65
CA PRO A 255 11.36 9.57 5.62
C PRO A 255 12.59 10.07 4.84
N THR A 256 13.76 10.23 5.48
CA THR A 256 14.94 10.73 4.77
C THR A 256 15.46 9.72 3.74
N SER A 257 15.31 8.42 3.98
CA SER A 257 15.64 7.39 2.99
C SER A 257 14.71 7.44 1.78
N LEU A 258 13.40 7.68 1.97
CA LEU A 258 12.45 7.86 0.86
C LEU A 258 12.76 9.11 0.03
N LEU A 259 13.10 10.23 0.69
CA LEU A 259 13.56 11.45 0.02
C LEU A 259 14.86 11.20 -0.75
N TYR A 260 15.81 10.51 -0.14
CA TYR A 260 17.12 10.23 -0.74
C TYR A 260 17.00 9.43 -2.04
N ILE A 261 16.16 8.40 -2.07
CA ILE A 261 15.96 7.59 -3.28
C ILE A 261 15.07 8.25 -4.33
N SER A 262 14.40 9.37 -4.01
CA SER A 262 13.52 10.07 -4.96
C SER A 262 14.27 10.61 -6.18
N ASN A 263 15.55 10.93 -6.04
CA ASN A 263 16.41 11.31 -7.18
C ASN A 263 17.00 10.11 -7.92
N GLN A 264 16.77 8.89 -7.44
CA GLN A 264 17.34 7.67 -7.99
C GLN A 264 16.31 6.82 -8.75
N THR A 265 15.04 6.88 -8.39
CA THR A 265 13.98 6.07 -8.99
C THR A 265 12.62 6.77 -8.93
N ASP A 266 11.83 6.57 -9.98
CA ASP A 266 10.44 7.04 -10.07
C ASP A 266 9.44 6.07 -9.42
N LEU A 267 9.91 4.93 -8.91
CA LEU A 267 9.05 3.95 -8.27
C LEU A 267 8.25 4.58 -7.11
N PRO A 268 6.96 4.24 -6.97
CA PRO A 268 6.13 4.80 -5.92
C PRO A 268 6.64 4.44 -4.54
N LYS A 269 6.66 5.46 -3.68
CA LYS A 269 7.14 5.39 -2.31
C LYS A 269 5.99 5.50 -1.33
N ILE A 270 6.10 4.79 -0.22
CA ILE A 270 5.08 4.72 0.83
C ILE A 270 5.75 5.02 2.17
N LEU A 271 5.27 6.06 2.86
CA LEU A 271 5.73 6.40 4.20
C LEU A 271 5.04 5.49 5.22
N LEU A 272 5.79 4.67 5.93
CA LEU A 272 5.26 3.88 7.03
C LEU A 272 5.10 4.75 8.28
N ILE A 273 4.00 4.55 9.00
CA ILE A 273 3.67 5.30 10.21
C ILE A 273 3.38 4.28 11.33
N ASP A 274 4.19 4.33 12.37
CA ASP A 274 4.07 3.43 13.53
C ASP A 274 3.09 3.97 14.58
N ASP A 275 3.03 3.34 15.76
CA ASP A 275 2.25 3.78 16.91
C ASP A 275 2.41 5.29 17.20
N VAL A 276 1.36 5.89 17.76
CA VAL A 276 1.29 7.33 18.01
C VAL A 276 2.38 7.85 18.95
N ASN A 277 3.03 6.97 19.72
CA ASN A 277 4.12 7.31 20.63
C ASN A 277 5.51 7.00 20.05
N MET A 278 5.58 6.40 18.87
CA MET A 278 6.83 6.02 18.23
C MET A 278 7.28 7.13 17.26
N PRO A 279 8.50 7.67 17.43
CA PRO A 279 9.03 8.62 16.47
C PRO A 279 9.54 7.90 15.21
N THR A 280 9.70 8.66 14.12
CA THR A 280 10.40 8.19 12.91
C THR A 280 11.81 7.68 13.19
N GLN A 281 12.28 6.72 12.38
CA GLN A 281 13.55 6.03 12.62
C GLN A 281 14.81 6.90 12.44
N ASP A 282 14.73 8.02 11.73
CA ASP A 282 15.89 8.79 11.26
C ASP A 282 15.83 10.30 11.59
N THR A 283 14.65 10.88 11.77
CA THR A 283 14.49 12.31 12.09
C THR A 283 14.00 12.56 13.52
N ASN A 284 13.62 11.50 14.24
CA ASN A 284 13.00 11.58 15.57
C ASN A 284 11.71 12.45 15.59
N GLN A 285 11.07 12.65 14.43
CA GLN A 285 9.79 13.34 14.34
C GLN A 285 8.68 12.46 14.92
N SER A 286 7.78 13.07 15.67
CA SER A 286 6.63 12.41 16.28
C SER A 286 5.54 12.09 15.26
N TYR A 287 4.65 11.16 15.63
CA TYR A 287 3.40 10.88 14.89
C TYR A 287 2.63 12.15 14.53
N TRP A 288 2.46 13.08 15.48
CA TRP A 288 1.70 14.32 15.29
C TRP A 288 2.34 15.26 14.27
N GLU A 289 3.66 15.25 14.17
CA GLU A 289 4.38 16.03 13.17
C GLU A 289 4.23 15.43 11.79
N ILE A 290 4.49 14.12 11.63
CA ILE A 290 4.46 13.46 10.31
C ILE A 290 3.05 13.26 9.76
N THR A 291 2.03 13.34 10.61
CA THR A 291 0.62 13.32 10.20
C THR A 291 -0.02 14.70 10.15
N SER A 292 0.72 15.78 10.43
CA SER A 292 0.22 17.15 10.30
C SER A 292 -0.05 17.52 8.84
N ASP A 293 -1.00 18.42 8.61
CA ASP A 293 -1.30 18.90 7.25
C ASP A 293 -0.06 19.49 6.57
N LYS A 294 0.74 20.27 7.31
CA LYS A 294 2.00 20.84 6.80
C LYS A 294 2.96 19.76 6.32
N TYR A 295 3.10 18.67 7.08
CA TYR A 295 4.00 17.59 6.70
C TYR A 295 3.44 16.77 5.54
N LEU A 296 2.13 16.45 5.55
CA LEU A 296 1.48 15.76 4.45
C LEU A 296 1.57 16.55 3.13
N ASP A 297 1.45 17.88 3.19
CA ASP A 297 1.64 18.75 2.03
C ASP A 297 3.08 18.81 1.52
N PHE A 298 4.06 18.63 2.41
CA PHE A 298 5.46 18.52 2.03
C PHE A 298 5.80 17.16 1.43
N ILE A 299 5.43 16.07 2.11
CA ILE A 299 5.90 14.73 1.79
C ILE A 299 5.21 14.15 0.55
N LYS A 300 4.01 14.62 0.19
CA LYS A 300 3.26 14.15 -0.99
C LYS A 300 3.99 14.36 -2.31
N GLU A 301 4.97 15.26 -2.36
CA GLU A 301 5.82 15.45 -3.55
C GLU A 301 6.79 14.26 -3.77
N TYR A 302 7.00 13.44 -2.74
CA TYR A 302 7.98 12.34 -2.73
C TYR A 302 7.35 10.95 -2.61
N ILE A 303 6.12 10.86 -2.08
CA ILE A 303 5.42 9.60 -1.83
C ILE A 303 4.08 9.56 -2.56
N VAL A 304 3.54 8.37 -2.81
CA VAL A 304 2.19 8.20 -3.37
C VAL A 304 1.16 7.74 -2.33
N GLY A 305 1.60 7.45 -1.11
CA GLY A 305 0.72 6.98 -0.06
C GLY A 305 1.43 6.79 1.28
N ILE A 306 0.62 6.51 2.30
CA ILE A 306 1.06 6.20 3.66
C ILE A 306 0.64 4.77 4.03
N GLY A 307 1.47 4.09 4.81
CA GLY A 307 1.17 2.78 5.39
C GLY A 307 1.16 2.86 6.90
N PRO A 308 0.04 3.26 7.53
CA PRO A 308 -0.03 3.38 8.99
C PRO A 308 -0.33 2.05 9.68
N TRP A 309 0.12 1.87 10.92
CA TRP A 309 -0.43 0.83 11.77
C TRP A 309 -1.95 1.05 11.96
N LYS A 310 -2.76 0.01 11.78
CA LYS A 310 -4.24 0.11 11.75
C LYS A 310 -4.79 0.77 13.01
N ASP A 311 -4.23 0.48 14.18
CA ASP A 311 -4.68 1.06 15.45
C ASP A 311 -4.27 2.54 15.63
N THR A 312 -3.43 3.11 14.75
CA THR A 312 -3.24 4.58 14.71
C THR A 312 -4.34 5.30 13.94
N LEU A 313 -4.93 4.64 12.94
CA LEU A 313 -6.06 5.18 12.19
C LEU A 313 -7.35 5.11 13.01
N VAL A 314 -7.57 3.98 13.69
CA VAL A 314 -8.70 3.76 14.59
C VAL A 314 -8.18 3.19 15.89
N THR A 315 -7.95 4.05 16.88
CA THR A 315 -7.42 3.63 18.18
C THR A 315 -8.37 2.66 18.88
N ALA A 316 -7.79 1.75 19.67
CA ALA A 316 -8.55 0.83 20.50
C ALA A 316 -8.30 1.12 21.98
N SER A 317 -9.32 0.92 22.82
CA SER A 317 -9.13 0.84 24.27
C SER A 317 -10.01 -0.29 24.82
N ASP A 318 -9.44 -1.08 25.73
CA ASP A 318 -10.01 -2.34 26.20
C ASP A 318 -10.38 -3.29 25.05
N ASN A 319 -9.58 -3.26 23.98
CA ASN A 319 -9.77 -4.00 22.73
C ASN A 319 -11.08 -3.66 21.97
N TYR A 320 -11.69 -2.51 22.26
CA TYR A 320 -12.78 -1.94 21.47
C TYR A 320 -12.31 -0.73 20.68
N LEU A 321 -12.68 -0.70 19.40
CA LEU A 321 -12.43 0.41 18.50
C LEU A 321 -13.09 1.70 19.02
N ARG A 322 -12.34 2.79 18.94
CA ARG A 322 -12.78 4.16 19.21
C ARG A 322 -13.17 4.86 17.91
N LYS A 323 -13.42 6.16 18.00
CA LYS A 323 -13.72 6.98 16.83
C LYS A 323 -12.49 7.01 15.89
N PRO A 324 -12.68 6.73 14.59
CA PRO A 324 -11.63 6.90 13.60
C PRO A 324 -11.05 8.32 13.60
N THR A 325 -9.76 8.42 13.36
CA THR A 325 -9.11 9.70 13.03
C THR A 325 -9.55 10.18 11.64
N ASP A 326 -9.25 11.43 11.30
CA ASP A 326 -9.46 11.98 9.96
C ASP A 326 -8.28 11.74 9.01
N LEU A 327 -7.26 10.95 9.41
CA LEU A 327 -6.02 10.80 8.67
C LEU A 327 -6.24 10.24 7.26
N VAL A 328 -7.15 9.27 7.10
CA VAL A 328 -7.51 8.72 5.78
C VAL A 328 -8.06 9.81 4.87
N ALA A 329 -9.03 10.58 5.36
CA ALA A 329 -9.63 11.67 4.59
C ALA A 329 -8.60 12.77 4.23
N ARG A 330 -7.70 13.12 5.17
CA ARG A 330 -6.64 14.11 4.94
C ARG A 330 -5.55 13.62 3.98
N ALA A 331 -5.29 12.32 3.93
CA ALA A 331 -4.41 11.70 2.95
C ALA A 331 -5.06 11.69 1.56
N HIS A 332 -6.31 11.25 1.44
CA HIS A 332 -7.05 11.26 0.18
C HIS A 332 -7.23 12.66 -0.41
N ALA A 333 -7.46 13.68 0.42
CA ALA A 333 -7.51 15.08 -0.01
C ALA A 333 -6.20 15.57 -0.67
N ARG A 334 -5.12 14.81 -0.52
CA ARG A 334 -3.79 15.06 -1.10
C ARG A 334 -3.39 14.02 -2.14
N ASN A 335 -4.34 13.20 -2.61
CA ASN A 335 -4.14 12.08 -3.53
C ASN A 335 -3.13 11.03 -3.02
N LEU A 336 -3.02 10.89 -1.69
CA LEU A 336 -2.20 9.85 -1.07
C LEU A 336 -3.04 8.60 -0.83
N GLN A 337 -2.55 7.46 -1.28
CA GLN A 337 -3.10 6.14 -0.95
C GLN A 337 -2.89 5.83 0.54
N VAL A 338 -3.76 4.99 1.13
CA VAL A 338 -3.63 4.55 2.52
C VAL A 338 -3.68 3.02 2.59
N HIS A 339 -2.57 2.41 2.99
CA HIS A 339 -2.39 0.95 3.05
C HIS A 339 -2.05 0.50 4.49
N PRO A 340 -3.03 0.37 5.41
CA PRO A 340 -2.72 0.02 6.79
C PRO A 340 -2.19 -1.41 6.98
N TYR A 341 -1.41 -1.58 8.04
CA TYR A 341 -0.88 -2.88 8.49
C TYR A 341 -1.21 -3.13 9.97
N THR A 342 -1.23 -4.36 10.51
CA THR A 342 -1.26 -5.66 9.83
C THR A 342 -2.52 -6.39 10.27
N PHE A 343 -3.25 -6.95 9.31
CA PHE A 343 -4.49 -7.67 9.53
C PHE A 343 -4.20 -9.15 9.74
N ARG A 344 -4.67 -9.69 10.86
CA ARG A 344 -4.37 -11.04 11.33
C ARG A 344 -5.65 -11.68 11.85
N ASN A 345 -5.97 -12.87 11.33
CA ASN A 345 -7.24 -13.53 11.63
C ASN A 345 -7.29 -14.13 13.04
N GLU A 346 -6.16 -14.28 13.73
CA GLU A 346 -6.17 -14.88 15.05
C GLU A 346 -6.85 -13.95 16.06
N ASN A 347 -7.70 -14.54 16.92
CA ASN A 347 -8.54 -13.83 17.89
C ASN A 347 -7.84 -12.74 18.71
N LYS A 348 -6.57 -12.94 19.07
CA LYS A 348 -5.80 -11.97 19.87
C LYS A 348 -5.42 -10.70 19.11
N PHE A 349 -5.54 -10.68 17.79
CA PHE A 349 -5.25 -9.53 16.92
C PHE A 349 -6.52 -8.87 16.36
N LEU A 350 -7.69 -9.45 16.65
CA LEU A 350 -8.99 -8.93 16.27
C LEU A 350 -9.61 -8.14 17.43
N HIS A 351 -10.07 -6.94 17.15
CA HIS A 351 -10.85 -6.16 18.11
C HIS A 351 -12.23 -6.79 18.36
N PHE A 352 -12.76 -6.61 19.57
CA PHE A 352 -14.03 -7.24 19.98
C PHE A 352 -15.23 -6.77 19.14
N ASN A 353 -15.15 -5.59 18.52
CA ASN A 353 -16.13 -5.08 17.55
C ASN A 353 -16.42 -6.06 16.42
N PHE A 354 -15.44 -6.89 16.05
CA PHE A 354 -15.56 -7.83 14.95
C PHE A 354 -16.04 -9.22 15.38
N SER A 355 -16.24 -9.46 16.69
CA SER A 355 -16.73 -10.75 17.19
C SER A 355 -15.91 -11.97 16.68
N GLN A 356 -14.58 -11.82 16.61
CA GLN A 356 -13.65 -12.81 16.08
C GLN A 356 -13.85 -13.17 14.59
N ASP A 357 -14.49 -12.27 13.83
CA ASP A 357 -14.74 -12.45 12.40
C ASP A 357 -13.83 -11.52 11.57
N PRO A 358 -12.78 -12.05 10.91
CA PRO A 358 -11.88 -11.22 10.09
C PRO A 358 -12.58 -10.60 8.88
N TYR A 359 -13.68 -11.18 8.38
CA TYR A 359 -14.42 -10.63 7.25
C TYR A 359 -15.14 -9.33 7.64
N LYS A 360 -15.62 -9.22 8.88
CA LYS A 360 -16.15 -7.96 9.41
C LYS A 360 -15.07 -6.90 9.57
N GLU A 361 -13.85 -7.31 9.92
CA GLU A 361 -12.71 -6.39 9.94
C GLU A 361 -12.41 -5.88 8.52
N PHE A 362 -12.32 -6.77 7.53
CA PHE A 362 -12.10 -6.36 6.13
C PHE A 362 -13.19 -5.42 5.63
N ASP A 363 -14.47 -5.71 5.85
CA ASP A 363 -15.57 -4.83 5.47
C ASP A 363 -15.47 -3.45 6.13
N TYR A 364 -15.16 -3.42 7.43
CA TYR A 364 -14.99 -2.17 8.15
C TYR A 364 -13.88 -1.31 7.54
N TRP A 365 -12.71 -1.88 7.31
CA TRP A 365 -11.57 -1.10 6.81
C TRP A 365 -11.72 -0.71 5.35
N ILE A 366 -12.19 -1.61 4.50
CA ILE A 366 -12.33 -1.39 3.06
C ILE A 366 -13.55 -0.51 2.75
N ASN A 367 -14.71 -0.83 3.30
CA ASN A 367 -15.97 -0.20 2.91
C ASN A 367 -16.41 0.93 3.85
N LYS A 368 -16.02 0.90 5.15
CA LYS A 368 -16.39 1.98 6.10
C LYS A 368 -15.30 3.04 6.24
N ILE A 369 -14.05 2.61 6.47
CA ILE A 369 -12.92 3.53 6.58
C ILE A 369 -12.46 4.00 5.19
N GLY A 370 -12.57 3.14 4.19
CA GLY A 370 -12.30 3.51 2.80
C GLY A 370 -10.82 3.42 2.41
N VAL A 371 -10.02 2.56 3.07
CA VAL A 371 -8.61 2.39 2.73
C VAL A 371 -8.41 1.80 1.33
N ASP A 372 -7.25 2.04 0.72
CA ASP A 372 -6.99 1.71 -0.69
C ASP A 372 -6.37 0.32 -0.88
N GLY A 373 -5.80 -0.24 0.18
CA GLY A 373 -5.19 -1.56 0.24
C GLY A 373 -4.91 -1.92 1.69
N LEU A 374 -4.44 -3.14 1.97
CA LEU A 374 -4.05 -3.51 3.33
C LEU A 374 -2.99 -4.61 3.34
N PHE A 375 -2.20 -4.65 4.41
CA PHE A 375 -1.24 -5.71 4.67
C PHE A 375 -1.88 -6.77 5.54
N THR A 376 -1.89 -8.03 5.07
CA THR A 376 -2.43 -9.15 5.85
C THR A 376 -1.51 -10.35 5.86
N ASP A 377 -1.53 -11.06 6.98
CA ASP A 377 -0.93 -12.38 7.08
C ASP A 377 -1.82 -13.46 6.42
N PHE A 378 -3.08 -13.16 6.06
CA PHE A 378 -4.08 -14.15 5.65
C PHE A 378 -4.67 -13.83 4.28
N THR A 379 -3.83 -13.89 3.25
CA THR A 379 -4.23 -13.51 1.89
C THR A 379 -5.40 -14.29 1.33
N GLY A 380 -5.46 -15.60 1.56
CA GLY A 380 -6.61 -16.39 1.12
C GLY A 380 -7.93 -15.93 1.75
N SER A 381 -7.91 -15.36 2.97
CA SER A 381 -9.13 -14.84 3.61
C SER A 381 -9.58 -13.52 3.01
N LEU A 382 -8.65 -12.58 2.80
CA LEU A 382 -9.00 -11.34 2.13
C LEU A 382 -9.42 -11.60 0.68
N HIS A 383 -8.81 -12.57 -0.01
CA HIS A 383 -9.14 -12.87 -1.39
C HIS A 383 -10.56 -13.44 -1.49
N GLN A 384 -10.92 -14.36 -0.59
CA GLN A 384 -12.30 -14.85 -0.44
C GLN A 384 -13.28 -13.71 -0.12
N PHE A 385 -12.92 -12.78 0.78
CA PHE A 385 -13.74 -11.63 1.08
C PHE A 385 -14.05 -10.82 -0.19
N GLN A 386 -13.04 -10.53 -1.00
CA GLN A 386 -13.21 -9.80 -2.25
C GLN A 386 -14.03 -10.57 -3.28
N GLU A 387 -13.80 -11.88 -3.45
CA GLU A 387 -14.62 -12.69 -4.36
C GLU A 387 -16.10 -12.67 -3.96
N TRP A 388 -16.39 -12.67 -2.65
CA TRP A 388 -17.77 -12.64 -2.14
C TRP A 388 -18.43 -11.27 -2.17
N THR A 389 -17.63 -10.19 -2.13
CA THR A 389 -18.14 -8.81 -2.03
C THR A 389 -17.98 -8.00 -3.31
N SER A 390 -17.26 -8.52 -4.31
CA SER A 390 -17.19 -7.92 -5.63
C SER A 390 -18.59 -7.86 -6.25
N PRO A 391 -19.02 -6.70 -6.78
CA PRO A 391 -20.23 -6.63 -7.59
C PRO A 391 -20.15 -7.69 -8.68
N LEU A 392 -21.26 -8.41 -8.91
CA LEU A 392 -21.39 -9.24 -10.10
C LEU A 392 -21.07 -8.34 -11.29
N SER A 393 -20.14 -8.75 -12.15
CA SER A 393 -19.77 -7.97 -13.32
C SER A 393 -21.03 -7.63 -14.11
N THR A 394 -21.09 -6.43 -14.69
CA THR A 394 -22.17 -6.01 -15.57
C THR A 394 -22.19 -6.94 -16.79
N GLY A 395 -22.99 -8.02 -16.69
CA GLY A 395 -22.95 -9.19 -17.58
C GLY A 395 -23.25 -10.53 -16.87
N GLU A 396 -23.24 -10.57 -15.54
CA GLU A 396 -23.68 -11.69 -14.70
C GLU A 396 -25.11 -11.47 -14.13
N GLU A 397 -26.05 -10.99 -14.94
CA GLU A 397 -27.49 -10.95 -14.59
C GLU A 397 -28.17 -12.33 -14.61
N ASP A 398 -27.45 -13.40 -14.93
CA ASP A 398 -28.02 -14.74 -15.00
C ASP A 398 -27.94 -15.43 -13.63
N ALA A 399 -29.08 -15.48 -12.94
CA ALA A 399 -29.26 -16.17 -11.66
C ALA A 399 -28.71 -17.62 -11.67
N ASN A 400 -28.62 -18.25 -12.84
CA ASN A 400 -28.03 -19.59 -13.01
C ASN A 400 -26.52 -19.61 -12.75
N LYS A 401 -25.76 -18.58 -13.16
CA LYS A 401 -24.31 -18.49 -12.87
C LYS A 401 -24.06 -18.26 -11.38
N LEU A 402 -24.93 -17.49 -10.73
CA LEU A 402 -24.88 -17.32 -9.27
C LEU A 402 -25.19 -18.66 -8.57
N LEU A 403 -26.18 -19.40 -9.05
CA LEU A 403 -26.48 -20.75 -8.56
C LEU A 403 -25.28 -21.70 -8.74
N ASP A 404 -24.62 -21.67 -9.89
CA ASP A 404 -23.44 -22.49 -10.17
C ASP A 404 -22.26 -22.12 -9.26
N LYS A 405 -22.04 -20.82 -9.00
CA LYS A 405 -21.06 -20.34 -8.00
C LYS A 405 -21.42 -20.84 -6.59
N ILE A 406 -22.68 -20.73 -6.18
CA ILE A 406 -23.16 -21.21 -4.88
C ILE A 406 -22.97 -22.73 -4.76
N VAL A 407 -23.35 -23.50 -5.80
CA VAL A 407 -23.19 -24.95 -5.85
C VAL A 407 -21.71 -25.33 -5.80
N PHE A 408 -20.85 -24.61 -6.54
CA PHE A 408 -19.40 -24.81 -6.48
C PHE A 408 -18.84 -24.55 -5.08
N MET A 409 -19.21 -23.43 -4.45
CA MET A 409 -18.79 -23.10 -3.08
C MET A 409 -19.26 -24.16 -2.08
N ILE A 410 -20.53 -24.59 -2.16
CA ILE A 410 -21.09 -25.63 -1.29
C ILE A 410 -20.43 -26.99 -1.52
N SER A 411 -20.10 -27.35 -2.77
CA SER A 411 -19.49 -28.63 -3.11
C SER A 411 -18.11 -28.80 -2.47
N LYS A 412 -17.32 -27.73 -2.41
CA LYS A 412 -16.01 -27.72 -1.72
C LYS A 412 -16.12 -27.98 -0.22
N PHE A 413 -17.27 -27.68 0.40
CA PHE A 413 -17.52 -27.97 1.81
C PHE A 413 -18.01 -29.41 2.06
N LYS A 414 -18.62 -30.07 1.07
CA LYS A 414 -19.13 -31.45 1.22
C LYS A 414 -18.06 -32.53 1.07
N THR A 415 -16.89 -32.20 0.52
CA THR A 415 -15.77 -33.14 0.31
C THR A 415 -14.69 -33.07 1.40
N LYS A 416 -14.97 -32.49 2.58
CA LYS A 416 -14.07 -32.53 3.74
C LYS A 416 -14.56 -33.51 4.80
#